data_AF-A0AAD6U3V0-F1
#
_entry.id   AF-A0AAD6U3V0-F1
#
_cell.length_a   1.000
_cell.length_b   1.000
_cell.length_c   1.000
_cell.angle_alpha   90.00
_cell.angle_beta   90.00
_cell.angle_gamma   90.00
#
_symmetry.space_group_name_H-M   'P 1'
#
loop_
_entity.id
_entity.type
_entity.pdbx_description
1 polymer ?
#
loop_
_entity_poly.entity_id
_entity_poly.type
_entity_poly.pdbx_seq_one_letter_code
_entity_poly.pdbx_strand_id
1 'polypeptide(L)'
;MAVLSKVFLALIAASVVVGQSQPYGQCGGQGWSGATTCTSGWTCTVSNPFYSQCLPGTATTTATTTTLSTTKSTPPATTTSTTPVSTTTTATGSSPSSGVIGTDFEGTVDSSVWSVIVTAQSGGSATIDTTKAHSGTHSLKIVSTGGYSNHIFYGVSNLNALGSGSNIYGRYYANFLNAFTQDHTTHMMMTDPVSQTLRMGGQFGVLDWNRASDDSIMPDGSPSSNAGSIAIAGNTWYCIEFHLSRTTGQIETWVNGSAISSLTTPQTRWGSSYIPNPSNWGLGWESYGSDPNTVWYDDIALGTSRLGC
;
A
#
# COMPACT_ATOMS: atom_id res chain seq x y z
N MET A 1 -73.64 -34.01 9.69
CA MET A 1 -72.96 -32.77 10.16
C MET A 1 -71.61 -33.20 10.73
N ALA A 2 -70.51 -32.98 10.00
CA ALA A 2 -69.57 -31.84 10.18
C ALA A 2 -68.37 -32.32 11.04
N VAL A 3 -67.06 -32.10 10.79
CA VAL A 3 -66.25 -31.34 9.83
C VAL A 3 -64.87 -32.03 9.77
N LEU A 4 -64.28 -32.21 8.58
CA LEU A 4 -62.88 -32.62 8.43
C LEU A 4 -62.01 -31.35 8.40
N SER A 5 -61.21 -31.11 9.44
CA SER A 5 -60.33 -29.94 9.55
C SER A 5 -59.07 -30.15 8.70
N LYS A 6 -58.92 -29.36 7.62
CA LYS A 6 -57.71 -29.31 6.79
C LYS A 6 -56.76 -28.26 7.35
N VAL A 7 -55.62 -28.69 7.90
CA VAL A 7 -54.53 -27.80 8.30
C VAL A 7 -53.67 -27.50 7.07
N PHE A 8 -53.64 -26.23 6.64
CA PHE A 8 -52.74 -25.74 5.59
C PHE A 8 -51.40 -25.34 6.22
N LEU A 9 -50.31 -25.98 5.79
CA LEU A 9 -48.94 -25.63 6.16
C LEU A 9 -48.45 -24.55 5.19
N ALA A 10 -48.29 -23.31 5.66
CA ALA A 10 -47.76 -22.21 4.87
C ALA A 10 -46.22 -22.27 4.86
N LEU A 11 -45.62 -22.54 3.70
CA LEU A 11 -44.18 -22.34 3.47
C LEU A 11 -43.90 -20.82 3.38
N ILE A 12 -43.15 -20.29 4.34
CA ILE A 12 -42.59 -18.93 4.27
C ILE A 12 -41.30 -19.01 3.46
N ALA A 13 -41.32 -18.51 2.22
CA ALA A 13 -40.12 -18.30 1.43
C ALA A 13 -39.41 -17.02 1.92
N ALA A 14 -38.27 -17.16 2.59
CA ALA A 14 -37.41 -16.03 2.93
C ALA A 14 -36.61 -15.63 1.68
N SER A 15 -36.96 -14.49 1.09
CA SER A 15 -36.18 -13.89 0.01
C SER A 15 -34.83 -13.41 0.57
N VAL A 16 -33.74 -14.11 0.28
CA VAL A 16 -32.38 -13.63 0.59
C VAL A 16 -32.06 -12.50 -0.39
N VAL A 17 -32.11 -11.26 0.09
CA VAL A 17 -31.62 -10.12 -0.68
C VAL A 17 -30.10 -10.19 -0.65
N VAL A 18 -29.49 -10.58 -1.77
CA VAL A 18 -28.04 -10.56 -1.92
C VAL A 18 -27.63 -9.13 -2.24
N GLY A 19 -27.11 -8.41 -1.24
CA GLY A 19 -26.63 -7.03 -1.40
C GLY A 19 -25.42 -6.94 -2.34
N GLN A 20 -25.00 -5.74 -2.73
CA GLN A 20 -23.78 -5.54 -3.52
C GLN A 20 -22.53 -5.88 -2.71
N SER A 21 -21.53 -6.50 -3.35
CA SER A 21 -20.23 -6.76 -2.75
C SER A 21 -19.50 -5.44 -2.50
N GLN A 22 -18.92 -5.32 -1.32
CA GLN A 22 -18.13 -4.15 -0.92
C GLN A 22 -16.86 -4.02 -1.77
N PRO A 23 -16.22 -2.83 -1.76
CA PRO A 23 -14.89 -2.63 -2.32
C PRO A 23 -13.92 -3.77 -1.95
N TYR A 24 -13.22 -4.34 -2.94
CA TYR A 24 -12.32 -5.49 -2.78
C TYR A 24 -12.97 -6.79 -2.25
N GLY A 25 -14.29 -6.84 -2.11
CA GLY A 25 -15.04 -8.05 -1.73
C GLY A 25 -15.16 -9.05 -2.88
N GLN A 26 -15.45 -10.31 -2.54
CA GLN A 26 -15.73 -11.35 -3.54
C GLN A 26 -17.07 -11.09 -4.22
N CYS A 27 -17.03 -11.04 -5.55
CA CYS A 27 -18.19 -10.78 -6.40
C CYS A 27 -18.46 -11.89 -7.42
N GLY A 28 -17.80 -13.03 -7.28
CA GLY A 28 -17.95 -14.15 -8.21
C GLY A 28 -16.97 -15.29 -7.96
N GLY A 29 -17.11 -16.34 -8.76
CA GLY A 29 -16.33 -17.57 -8.65
C GLY A 29 -17.21 -18.81 -8.64
N GLN A 30 -16.69 -19.94 -9.12
CA GLN A 30 -17.39 -21.21 -9.11
C GLN A 30 -17.74 -21.63 -7.66
N GLY A 31 -19.03 -21.84 -7.40
CA GLY A 31 -19.55 -22.17 -6.07
C GLY A 31 -19.91 -20.97 -5.18
N TRP A 32 -19.67 -19.73 -5.63
CA TRP A 32 -20.05 -18.52 -4.89
C TRP A 32 -21.57 -18.30 -4.93
N SER A 33 -22.19 -18.23 -3.76
CA SER A 33 -23.63 -17.94 -3.58
C SER A 33 -23.92 -16.52 -3.06
N GLY A 34 -22.87 -15.71 -2.91
CA GLY A 34 -22.98 -14.33 -2.42
C GLY A 34 -23.18 -13.32 -3.54
N ALA A 35 -22.89 -12.05 -3.21
CA ALA A 35 -23.10 -10.92 -4.11
C ALA A 35 -22.36 -11.10 -5.44
N THR A 36 -23.01 -10.85 -6.57
CA THR A 36 -22.36 -10.93 -7.91
C THR A 36 -22.09 -9.57 -8.54
N THR A 37 -22.50 -8.50 -7.87
CA THR A 37 -22.36 -7.11 -8.32
C THR A 37 -21.65 -6.31 -7.25
N CYS A 38 -20.78 -5.39 -7.66
CA CYS A 38 -20.04 -4.52 -6.75
C CYS A 38 -20.81 -3.24 -6.44
N THR A 39 -20.45 -2.56 -5.35
CA THR A 39 -20.93 -1.21 -5.04
C THR A 39 -20.64 -0.24 -6.18
N SER A 40 -21.43 0.84 -6.27
CA SER A 40 -21.27 1.86 -7.33
C SER A 40 -19.82 2.37 -7.41
N GLY A 41 -19.25 2.41 -8.61
CA GLY A 41 -17.84 2.78 -8.87
C GLY A 41 -16.84 1.61 -8.86
N TRP A 42 -17.33 0.39 -8.62
CA TRP A 42 -16.51 -0.83 -8.58
C TRP A 42 -16.97 -1.84 -9.62
N THR A 43 -16.03 -2.56 -10.20
CA THR A 43 -16.26 -3.57 -11.23
C THR A 43 -15.84 -4.93 -10.71
N CYS A 44 -16.68 -5.94 -10.94
CA CYS A 44 -16.32 -7.31 -10.59
C CYS A 44 -15.32 -7.86 -11.61
N THR A 45 -14.06 -8.00 -11.20
CA THR A 45 -12.98 -8.50 -12.05
C THR A 45 -12.66 -9.93 -11.69
N VAL A 46 -12.68 -10.82 -12.68
CA VAL A 46 -12.33 -12.23 -12.49
C VAL A 46 -10.84 -12.33 -12.19
N SER A 47 -10.50 -12.92 -11.04
CA SER A 47 -9.11 -13.20 -10.67
C SER A 47 -8.72 -14.63 -11.04
N ASN A 48 -9.60 -15.59 -10.77
CA ASN A 48 -9.46 -16.99 -11.16
C ASN A 48 -10.85 -17.68 -11.24
N PRO A 49 -10.95 -18.96 -11.69
CA PRO A 49 -12.25 -19.62 -11.86
C PRO A 49 -13.11 -19.73 -10.60
N PHE A 50 -12.51 -19.73 -9.42
CA PHE A 50 -13.19 -19.85 -8.13
C PHE A 50 -13.33 -18.50 -7.41
N TYR A 51 -12.77 -17.42 -7.94
CA TYR A 51 -12.72 -16.12 -7.26
C TYR A 51 -12.72 -14.93 -8.22
N SER A 52 -13.68 -14.02 -8.03
CA SER A 52 -13.73 -12.70 -8.69
C SER A 52 -13.85 -11.62 -7.61
N GLN A 53 -13.21 -10.47 -7.81
CA GLN A 53 -13.10 -9.43 -6.81
C GLN A 53 -13.58 -8.07 -7.34
N CYS A 54 -14.25 -7.29 -6.49
CA CYS A 54 -14.58 -5.90 -6.78
C CYS A 54 -13.34 -5.04 -6.80
N LEU A 55 -12.95 -4.54 -7.97
CA LEU A 55 -11.83 -3.62 -8.14
C LEU A 55 -12.34 -2.25 -8.61
N PRO A 56 -11.59 -1.16 -8.36
CA PRO A 56 -11.97 0.16 -8.86
C PRO A 56 -12.04 0.13 -10.39
N GLY A 57 -13.20 0.47 -10.95
CA GLY A 57 -13.37 0.60 -12.39
C GLY A 57 -13.42 2.07 -12.78
N THR A 58 -12.54 2.51 -13.68
CA THR A 58 -12.78 3.74 -14.44
C THR A 58 -14.10 3.56 -15.17
N ALA A 59 -15.11 4.35 -14.81
CA ALA A 59 -16.44 4.26 -15.38
C ALA A 59 -16.40 4.54 -16.89
N THR A 60 -16.28 3.48 -17.70
CA THR A 60 -16.70 3.54 -19.10
C THR A 60 -18.20 3.31 -19.08
N THR A 61 -18.95 4.36 -19.35
CA THR A 61 -20.41 4.35 -19.41
C THR A 61 -20.84 3.34 -20.47
N THR A 62 -21.20 2.13 -20.05
CA THR A 62 -21.85 1.15 -20.91
C THR A 62 -23.31 1.55 -21.00
N ALA A 63 -23.65 2.30 -22.05
CA ALA A 63 -25.03 2.64 -22.37
C ALA A 63 -25.78 1.35 -22.77
N THR A 64 -26.87 1.08 -22.06
CA THR A 64 -27.82 0.00 -22.36
C THR A 64 -28.41 0.22 -23.76
N THR A 65 -28.19 -0.74 -24.65
CA THR A 65 -28.75 -0.74 -26.00
C THR A 65 -30.24 -1.04 -25.93
N THR A 66 -31.08 -0.03 -26.14
CA THR A 66 -32.51 -0.22 -26.43
C THR A 66 -32.68 -0.02 -27.93
N THR A 67 -33.09 -1.08 -28.62
CA THR A 67 -33.39 -1.06 -30.06
C THR A 67 -34.71 -0.32 -30.30
N LEU A 68 -34.68 0.75 -31.11
CA LEU A 68 -35.82 1.22 -31.92
C LEU A 68 -35.33 2.21 -33.00
N SER A 69 -36.07 2.19 -34.10
CA SER A 69 -35.68 2.51 -35.48
C SER A 69 -35.71 4.00 -35.87
N THR A 70 -34.94 4.34 -36.94
CA THR A 70 -35.12 5.45 -37.92
C THR A 70 -35.02 6.90 -37.39
N THR A 71 -34.40 7.92 -37.99
CA THR A 71 -34.01 8.28 -39.37
C THR A 71 -32.80 9.25 -39.37
N LYS A 72 -32.11 9.25 -40.52
CA LYS A 72 -31.05 10.14 -41.06
C LYS A 72 -31.21 11.66 -40.82
N SER A 73 -30.15 12.33 -40.34
CA SER A 73 -29.74 13.69 -40.77
C SER A 73 -28.30 14.03 -40.32
N THR A 74 -27.50 14.56 -41.25
CA THR A 74 -26.07 14.95 -41.12
C THR A 74 -25.92 16.47 -40.79
N PRO A 75 -24.70 17.05 -40.69
CA PRO A 75 -24.01 17.59 -39.50
C PRO A 75 -24.04 19.15 -39.38
N PRO A 76 -23.28 19.78 -38.45
CA PRO A 76 -21.92 20.22 -38.83
C PRO A 76 -20.84 20.07 -37.74
N ALA A 77 -19.60 19.99 -38.23
CA ALA A 77 -18.36 19.85 -37.48
C ALA A 77 -17.97 21.12 -36.73
N THR A 78 -17.44 20.95 -35.51
CA THR A 78 -16.69 21.98 -34.80
C THR A 78 -15.33 21.40 -34.41
N THR A 79 -14.29 22.00 -34.99
CA THR A 79 -12.88 21.73 -34.70
C THR A 79 -12.48 22.37 -33.38
N THR A 80 -11.98 21.57 -32.44
CA THR A 80 -11.19 22.09 -31.30
C THR A 80 -9.89 21.31 -31.18
N SER A 81 -8.81 22.06 -31.43
CA SER A 81 -7.41 21.70 -31.18
C SER A 81 -7.20 21.44 -29.69
N THR A 82 -6.66 20.27 -29.34
CA THR A 82 -6.02 20.03 -28.04
C THR A 82 -4.57 19.64 -28.28
N THR A 83 -3.69 20.56 -27.91
CA THR A 83 -2.24 20.41 -27.78
C THR A 83 -1.86 19.22 -26.90
N PRO A 84 -0.80 18.45 -27.24
CA PRO A 84 -0.26 17.45 -26.33
C PRO A 84 0.42 18.13 -25.13
N VAL A 85 0.07 17.70 -23.92
CA VAL A 85 0.79 18.08 -22.69
C VAL A 85 2.12 17.34 -22.70
N SER A 86 3.21 18.08 -22.89
CA SER A 86 4.57 17.60 -22.67
C SER A 86 4.73 17.14 -21.22
N THR A 87 5.00 15.85 -21.03
CA THR A 87 5.59 15.31 -19.82
C THR A 87 7.00 15.87 -19.67
N THR A 88 7.16 16.86 -18.79
CA THR A 88 8.48 17.35 -18.39
C THR A 88 9.12 16.32 -17.46
N THR A 89 10.06 15.56 -18.01
CA THR A 89 11.06 14.80 -17.24
C THR A 89 11.91 15.77 -16.44
N THR A 90 11.72 15.80 -15.12
CA THR A 90 12.60 16.55 -14.21
C THR A 90 13.70 15.62 -13.71
N ALA A 91 14.70 15.39 -14.55
CA ALA A 91 15.98 14.88 -14.10
C ALA A 91 16.78 16.05 -13.51
N THR A 92 16.85 16.17 -12.19
CA THR A 92 17.85 17.00 -11.50
C THR A 92 18.13 16.45 -10.13
N GLY A 93 19.39 16.10 -9.90
CA GLY A 93 19.89 15.59 -8.63
C GLY A 93 19.60 16.50 -7.45
N SER A 94 19.49 15.84 -6.30
CA SER A 94 19.60 16.30 -4.92
C SER A 94 19.96 17.78 -4.75
N SER A 95 18.96 18.66 -4.76
CA SER A 95 19.09 19.99 -4.15
C SER A 95 17.82 20.28 -3.34
N PRO A 96 17.93 20.56 -2.03
CA PRO A 96 16.78 20.72 -1.14
C PRO A 96 16.19 22.12 -1.29
N SER A 97 15.47 22.39 -2.38
CA SER A 97 14.81 23.68 -2.60
C SER A 97 13.30 23.66 -2.29
N SER A 98 12.75 22.55 -1.78
CA SER A 98 11.32 22.43 -1.47
C SER A 98 11.01 21.68 -0.16
N GLY A 99 11.99 21.49 0.73
CA GLY A 99 11.77 20.70 1.96
C GLY A 99 11.47 19.23 1.68
N VAL A 100 11.93 18.73 0.53
CA VAL A 100 11.87 17.34 0.08
C VAL A 100 13.29 16.86 -0.22
N ILE A 101 13.64 15.67 0.25
CA ILE A 101 14.87 14.95 -0.12
C ILE A 101 14.48 13.61 -0.74
N GLY A 102 15.06 13.23 -1.86
CA GLY A 102 14.67 12.03 -2.59
C GLY A 102 15.64 11.66 -3.69
N THR A 103 15.45 10.47 -4.27
CA THR A 103 16.17 9.98 -5.44
C THR A 103 15.32 8.97 -6.19
N ASP A 104 15.37 9.05 -7.53
CA ASP A 104 14.83 8.08 -8.49
C ASP A 104 15.91 7.08 -8.97
N PHE A 105 17.11 7.13 -8.37
CA PHE A 105 18.26 6.28 -8.70
C PHE A 105 18.80 6.35 -10.14
N GLU A 106 18.25 7.18 -11.03
CA GLU A 106 18.72 7.31 -12.42
C GLU A 106 20.04 8.08 -12.55
N GLY A 107 20.35 8.90 -11.55
CA GLY A 107 21.57 9.71 -11.48
C GLY A 107 22.55 9.27 -10.40
N THR A 108 23.61 10.06 -10.24
CA THR A 108 24.52 9.89 -9.10
C THR A 108 23.75 10.11 -7.80
N VAL A 109 23.69 9.09 -6.97
CA VAL A 109 23.10 9.18 -5.62
C VAL A 109 24.10 9.86 -4.69
N ASP A 110 23.63 10.88 -3.97
CA ASP A 110 24.44 11.56 -2.95
C ASP A 110 24.67 10.64 -1.75
N SER A 111 25.86 10.04 -1.68
CA SER A 111 26.24 9.11 -0.61
C SER A 111 26.40 9.76 0.76
N SER A 112 26.40 11.10 0.85
CA SER A 112 26.38 11.80 2.14
C SER A 112 24.97 11.86 2.75
N VAL A 113 23.94 11.68 1.91
CA VAL A 113 22.54 11.62 2.32
C VAL A 113 22.06 10.17 2.38
N TRP A 114 22.30 9.40 1.31
CA TRP A 114 21.79 8.06 1.11
C TRP A 114 22.89 7.01 1.23
N SER A 115 22.79 6.16 2.25
CA SER A 115 23.81 5.16 2.54
C SER A 115 23.21 3.94 3.23
N VAL A 116 24.00 2.87 3.34
CA VAL A 116 23.65 1.78 4.26
C VAL A 116 23.80 2.31 5.69
N ILE A 117 22.70 2.33 6.44
CA ILE A 117 22.65 2.90 7.80
C ILE A 117 22.60 1.83 8.89
N VAL A 118 22.20 0.61 8.55
CA VAL A 118 22.15 -0.52 9.48
C VAL A 118 22.57 -1.81 8.75
N THR A 119 23.44 -2.59 9.37
CA THR A 119 23.76 -3.97 9.01
C THR A 119 23.91 -4.81 10.27
N ALA A 120 23.37 -6.04 10.27
CA ALA A 120 23.56 -6.95 11.40
C ALA A 120 24.98 -7.53 11.42
N GLN A 121 25.28 -8.49 10.52
CA GLN A 121 26.53 -9.24 10.56
C GLN A 121 26.97 -9.75 9.17
N SER A 122 26.08 -10.38 8.40
CA SER A 122 26.40 -10.94 7.06
C SER A 122 25.13 -11.11 6.21
N GLY A 123 25.23 -11.26 4.89
CA GLY A 123 24.14 -11.79 4.05
C GLY A 123 23.11 -10.79 3.49
N GLY A 124 23.05 -9.57 4.03
CA GLY A 124 22.31 -8.46 3.43
C GLY A 124 23.15 -7.68 2.40
N SER A 125 22.57 -7.27 1.28
CA SER A 125 23.22 -6.37 0.31
C SER A 125 22.29 -5.27 -0.19
N ALA A 126 22.87 -4.12 -0.52
CA ALA A 126 22.20 -2.96 -1.09
C ALA A 126 22.97 -2.50 -2.34
N THR A 127 22.35 -2.55 -3.50
CA THR A 127 22.98 -2.25 -4.80
C THR A 127 22.00 -1.58 -5.73
N ILE A 128 22.46 -0.70 -6.62
CA ILE A 128 21.61 -0.23 -7.72
C ILE A 128 21.50 -1.33 -8.77
N ASP A 129 20.26 -1.70 -9.13
CA ASP A 129 19.92 -2.73 -10.11
C ASP A 129 19.36 -2.06 -11.36
N THR A 130 19.83 -2.50 -12.53
CA THR A 130 19.44 -1.97 -13.84
C THR A 130 18.43 -2.86 -14.58
N THR A 131 18.01 -3.96 -13.96
CA THR A 131 17.15 -4.98 -14.58
C THR A 131 15.69 -4.86 -14.16
N LYS A 132 15.41 -4.09 -13.11
CA LYS A 132 14.06 -3.87 -12.58
C LYS A 132 14.01 -2.50 -11.91
N ALA A 133 13.05 -1.68 -12.33
CA ALA A 133 12.80 -0.37 -11.77
C ALA A 133 11.29 -0.07 -11.85
N HIS A 134 10.81 0.89 -11.07
CA HIS A 134 9.45 1.40 -11.16
C HIS A 134 9.39 2.48 -12.24
N SER A 135 10.23 3.51 -12.10
CA SER A 135 10.46 4.51 -13.14
C SER A 135 11.83 4.28 -13.77
N GLY A 136 12.08 4.86 -14.95
CA GLY A 136 13.40 4.78 -15.58
C GLY A 136 13.95 3.36 -15.78
N THR A 137 15.20 3.15 -15.37
CA THR A 137 15.98 1.93 -15.57
C THR A 137 16.77 1.47 -14.35
N HIS A 138 16.83 2.26 -13.28
CA HIS A 138 17.61 1.99 -12.07
C HIS A 138 16.68 1.93 -10.86
N SER A 139 16.93 1.00 -9.95
CA SER A 139 16.32 1.05 -8.62
C SER A 139 17.27 0.49 -7.56
N LEU A 140 17.01 0.80 -6.30
CA LEU A 140 17.73 0.19 -5.19
C LEU A 140 17.24 -1.24 -4.98
N LYS A 141 18.12 -2.22 -5.17
CA LYS A 141 17.90 -3.61 -4.80
C LYS A 141 18.48 -3.90 -3.43
N ILE A 142 17.62 -4.36 -2.53
CA ILE A 142 17.98 -4.96 -1.26
C ILE A 142 17.83 -6.47 -1.36
N VAL A 143 18.85 -7.23 -0.99
CA VAL A 143 18.79 -8.68 -0.88
C VAL A 143 19.05 -9.06 0.56
N SER A 144 18.20 -9.89 1.16
CA SER A 144 18.43 -10.52 2.45
C SER A 144 18.10 -12.00 2.37
N THR A 145 19.00 -12.83 2.89
CA THR A 145 18.80 -14.29 3.01
C THR A 145 17.84 -14.67 4.14
N GLY A 146 17.20 -13.69 4.79
CA GLY A 146 16.22 -13.90 5.85
C GLY A 146 16.85 -14.12 7.22
N GLY A 147 16.08 -13.88 8.28
CA GLY A 147 16.56 -13.97 9.66
C GLY A 147 17.27 -12.70 10.12
N TYR A 148 17.23 -12.47 11.44
CA TYR A 148 17.64 -11.19 12.03
C TYR A 148 19.10 -10.84 11.72
N SER A 149 20.02 -11.82 11.72
CA SER A 149 21.44 -11.58 11.45
C SER A 149 21.77 -11.14 10.02
N ASN A 150 20.79 -11.21 9.10
CA ASN A 150 20.96 -10.89 7.69
C ASN A 150 20.23 -9.60 7.29
N HIS A 151 19.85 -8.76 8.26
CA HIS A 151 19.20 -7.50 7.95
C HIS A 151 20.15 -6.45 7.40
N ILE A 152 19.61 -5.61 6.53
CA ILE A 152 20.27 -4.44 5.98
C ILE A 152 19.24 -3.35 5.72
N PHE A 153 19.59 -2.09 5.99
CA PHE A 153 18.76 -0.94 5.67
C PHE A 153 19.60 0.17 5.02
N TYR A 154 19.08 0.70 3.91
CA TYR A 154 19.64 1.81 3.16
C TYR A 154 18.71 3.02 3.28
N GLY A 155 19.25 4.20 3.54
CA GLY A 155 18.45 5.39 3.75
C GLY A 155 19.25 6.57 4.27
N VAL A 156 18.57 7.44 5.00
CA VAL A 156 19.14 8.65 5.61
C VAL A 156 19.46 8.40 7.07
N SER A 157 20.70 8.72 7.48
CA SER A 157 21.15 8.56 8.86
C SER A 157 20.74 9.72 9.77
N ASN A 158 20.31 10.85 9.19
CA ASN A 158 19.94 12.07 9.91
C ASN A 158 18.73 12.75 9.27
N LEU A 159 17.54 12.48 9.82
CA LEU A 159 16.28 13.07 9.39
C LEU A 159 16.19 14.59 9.61
N ASN A 160 17.10 15.20 10.40
CA ASN A 160 17.14 16.65 10.52
C ASN A 160 17.45 17.35 9.18
N ALA A 161 17.91 16.60 8.16
CA ALA A 161 18.03 17.09 6.78
C ALA A 161 16.69 17.59 6.19
N LEU A 162 15.54 17.15 6.72
CA LEU A 162 14.21 17.65 6.35
C LEU A 162 13.85 19.00 7.00
N GLY A 163 14.69 19.49 7.91
CA GLY A 163 14.43 20.69 8.71
C GLY A 163 13.62 20.40 9.99
N SER A 164 13.28 21.46 10.73
CA SER A 164 12.58 21.41 12.01
C SER A 164 11.06 21.21 11.89
N GLY A 165 10.58 20.68 10.76
CA GLY A 165 9.16 20.48 10.50
C GLY A 165 8.51 19.53 11.50
N SER A 166 7.28 19.84 11.91
CA SER A 166 6.50 18.98 12.83
C SER A 166 5.94 17.72 12.16
N ASN A 167 6.00 17.63 10.83
CA ASN A 167 5.46 16.51 10.06
C ASN A 167 6.56 15.90 9.20
N ILE A 168 6.57 14.58 9.14
CA ILE A 168 7.38 13.81 8.20
C ILE A 168 6.44 13.05 7.30
N TYR A 169 6.59 13.25 5.99
CA TYR A 169 6.03 12.41 4.97
C TYR A 169 7.15 11.60 4.34
N GLY A 170 6.92 10.31 4.10
CA GLY A 170 7.83 9.48 3.34
C GLY A 170 7.07 8.69 2.29
N ARG A 171 7.63 8.61 1.09
CA ARG A 171 7.09 7.87 -0.06
C ARG A 171 8.19 7.01 -0.64
N TYR A 172 7.85 5.77 -0.96
CA TYR A 172 8.72 4.87 -1.71
C TYR A 172 7.88 3.93 -2.54
N TYR A 173 8.36 3.61 -3.74
CA TYR A 173 7.84 2.49 -4.50
C TYR A 173 8.61 1.25 -4.07
N ALA A 174 7.89 0.17 -3.75
CA ALA A 174 8.50 -1.10 -3.34
C ALA A 174 7.95 -2.25 -4.18
N ASN A 175 8.84 -3.13 -4.63
CA ASN A 175 8.50 -4.40 -5.24
C ASN A 175 9.20 -5.53 -4.49
N PHE A 176 8.41 -6.35 -3.81
CA PHE A 176 8.91 -7.48 -3.03
C PHE A 176 8.95 -8.72 -3.92
N LEU A 177 10.06 -9.46 -3.95
CA LEU A 177 10.13 -10.71 -4.71
C LEU A 177 9.12 -11.72 -4.17
N ASN A 178 9.07 -11.86 -2.85
CA ASN A 178 8.18 -12.76 -2.13
C ASN A 178 7.02 -11.97 -1.50
N ALA A 179 5.82 -12.57 -1.51
CA ALA A 179 4.66 -12.04 -0.80
C ALA A 179 4.90 -12.07 0.72
N PHE A 180 4.21 -11.19 1.45
CA PHE A 180 4.25 -11.23 2.91
C PHE A 180 3.62 -12.52 3.44
N THR A 181 4.27 -13.13 4.41
CA THR A 181 3.83 -14.37 5.05
C THR A 181 3.24 -14.08 6.43
N GLN A 182 2.99 -15.13 7.22
CA GLN A 182 2.59 -14.97 8.62
C GLN A 182 3.68 -14.40 9.52
N ASP A 183 4.95 -14.49 9.10
CA ASP A 183 6.09 -14.09 9.92
C ASP A 183 6.20 -12.57 10.05
N HIS A 184 6.77 -12.16 11.18
CA HIS A 184 7.08 -10.75 11.43
C HIS A 184 8.36 -10.37 10.68
N THR A 185 8.20 -9.42 9.76
CA THR A 185 9.25 -8.86 8.92
C THR A 185 9.25 -7.34 9.01
N THR A 186 10.33 -6.67 8.64
CA THR A 186 10.42 -5.22 8.62
C THR A 186 11.14 -4.80 7.35
N HIS A 187 10.50 -3.96 6.54
CA HIS A 187 11.06 -3.45 5.30
C HIS A 187 11.35 -1.94 5.38
N MET A 188 10.78 -1.26 6.38
CA MET A 188 11.11 0.13 6.71
C MET A 188 11.35 0.28 8.20
N MET A 189 12.43 0.97 8.57
CA MET A 189 12.77 1.24 9.96
C MET A 189 13.09 2.71 10.20
N MET A 190 12.91 3.11 11.46
CA MET A 190 13.27 4.41 12.01
C MET A 190 13.68 4.23 13.46
N THR A 191 14.91 4.62 13.82
CA THR A 191 15.34 4.75 15.22
C THR A 191 14.56 5.88 15.87
N ASP A 192 13.90 5.58 16.98
CA ASP A 192 13.00 6.48 17.68
C ASP A 192 13.25 6.40 19.19
N PRO A 193 13.39 7.53 19.90
CA PRO A 193 13.77 7.53 21.30
C PRO A 193 12.73 6.87 22.22
N VAL A 194 11.46 6.81 21.81
CA VAL A 194 10.37 6.25 22.63
C VAL A 194 10.11 4.80 22.26
N SER A 195 10.02 4.48 20.96
CA SER A 195 9.73 3.13 20.49
C SER A 195 10.96 2.24 20.30
N GLN A 196 12.17 2.76 20.56
CA GLN A 196 13.48 2.22 20.17
C GLN A 196 13.65 2.19 18.64
N THR A 197 12.79 1.42 17.97
CA THR A 197 12.61 1.40 16.52
C THR A 197 11.12 1.44 16.19
N LEU A 198 10.72 2.40 15.37
CA LEU A 198 9.43 2.39 14.69
C LEU A 198 9.59 1.66 13.35
N ARG A 199 8.77 0.65 13.13
CA ARG A 199 8.91 -0.31 12.03
C ARG A 199 7.65 -0.31 11.18
N MET A 200 7.81 -0.45 9.87
CA MET A 200 6.75 -0.91 8.99
C MET A 200 7.22 -2.17 8.29
N GLY A 201 6.33 -3.15 8.21
CA GLY A 201 6.68 -4.50 7.87
C GLY A 201 5.49 -5.32 7.41
N GLY A 202 5.70 -6.62 7.47
CA GLY A 202 4.65 -7.61 7.29
C GLY A 202 4.50 -8.45 8.54
N GLN A 203 3.27 -8.70 8.93
CA GLN A 203 2.91 -9.75 9.87
C GLN A 203 1.50 -10.26 9.51
N PHE A 204 1.27 -11.57 9.65
CA PHE A 204 -0.03 -12.17 9.33
C PHE A 204 -0.48 -11.96 7.87
N GLY A 205 0.47 -11.87 6.94
CA GLY A 205 0.23 -11.71 5.51
C GLY A 205 -0.17 -10.30 5.08
N VAL A 206 -0.15 -9.32 5.99
CA VAL A 206 -0.55 -7.93 5.71
C VAL A 206 0.51 -6.92 6.14
N LEU A 207 0.46 -5.73 5.56
CA LEU A 207 1.26 -4.58 5.95
C LEU A 207 0.89 -4.12 7.37
N ASP A 208 1.88 -3.80 8.19
CA ASP A 208 1.67 -3.30 9.55
C ASP A 208 2.69 -2.24 9.96
N TRP A 209 2.37 -1.55 11.05
CA TRP A 209 3.33 -0.81 11.86
C TRP A 209 3.62 -1.60 13.13
N ASN A 210 4.84 -1.51 13.63
CA ASN A 210 5.23 -2.10 14.89
C ASN A 210 6.19 -1.17 15.68
N ARG A 211 6.07 -1.16 17.01
CA ARG A 211 7.03 -0.52 17.92
C ARG A 211 7.90 -1.57 18.61
N ALA A 212 9.21 -1.44 18.49
CA ALA A 212 10.14 -2.40 19.11
C ALA A 212 10.13 -2.37 20.64
N SER A 213 9.81 -1.22 21.26
CA SER A 213 9.83 -1.04 22.72
C SER A 213 8.82 -1.91 23.48
N ASP A 214 7.64 -2.12 22.89
CA ASP A 214 6.49 -2.75 23.56
C ASP A 214 5.76 -3.78 22.67
N ASP A 215 6.30 -4.05 21.48
CA ASP A 215 5.76 -4.94 20.45
C ASP A 215 4.30 -4.65 20.06
N SER A 216 3.88 -3.39 20.23
CA SER A 216 2.56 -2.96 19.75
C SER A 216 2.53 -2.98 18.23
N ILE A 217 1.43 -3.49 17.68
CA ILE A 217 1.18 -3.60 16.24
C ILE A 217 -0.04 -2.74 15.88
N MET A 218 0.02 -2.08 14.73
CA MET A 218 -1.11 -1.41 14.09
C MET A 218 -1.26 -1.98 12.67
N PRO A 219 -2.43 -2.51 12.28
CA PRO A 219 -3.75 -2.31 12.88
C PRO A 219 -3.98 -3.03 14.22
N ASP A 220 -4.93 -2.53 15.02
CA ASP A 220 -5.39 -3.24 16.21
C ASP A 220 -6.02 -4.58 15.82
N GLY A 221 -5.30 -5.67 16.05
CA GLY A 221 -5.77 -7.01 15.74
C GLY A 221 -4.66 -8.02 15.91
N SER A 222 -4.97 -9.12 16.59
CA SER A 222 -4.07 -10.26 16.79
C SER A 222 -4.20 -11.25 15.59
N PRO A 223 -3.30 -12.23 15.39
CA PRO A 223 -2.85 -12.87 14.14
C PRO A 223 -3.79 -13.34 13.01
N SER A 224 -5.10 -13.30 13.20
CA SER A 224 -6.03 -14.18 12.46
C SER A 224 -7.01 -13.46 11.55
N SER A 225 -7.02 -12.14 11.56
CA SER A 225 -7.86 -11.33 10.68
C SER A 225 -7.01 -10.25 10.08
N ASN A 226 -6.80 -10.29 8.76
CA ASN A 226 -6.33 -9.16 7.95
C ASN A 226 -7.16 -7.93 8.35
N ALA A 227 -6.74 -7.17 9.37
CA ALA A 227 -7.64 -6.34 10.20
C ALA A 227 -8.03 -5.01 9.51
N GLY A 228 -8.34 -5.07 8.22
CA GLY A 228 -8.52 -3.94 7.33
C GLY A 228 -7.23 -3.49 6.63
N SER A 229 -6.09 -4.13 6.93
CA SER A 229 -4.82 -3.84 6.25
C SER A 229 -4.72 -4.60 4.92
N ILE A 230 -3.68 -4.28 4.15
CA ILE A 230 -3.47 -4.73 2.78
C ILE A 230 -2.48 -5.90 2.72
N ALA A 231 -2.81 -6.92 1.93
CA ALA A 231 -1.87 -7.98 1.58
C ALA A 231 -0.86 -7.50 0.53
N ILE A 232 0.41 -7.77 0.75
CA ILE A 232 1.49 -7.43 -0.18
C ILE A 232 1.87 -8.67 -0.98
N ALA A 233 1.57 -8.64 -2.28
CA ALA A 233 1.87 -9.71 -3.21
C ALA A 233 3.32 -9.62 -3.71
N GLY A 234 3.89 -10.78 -4.04
CA GLY A 234 5.18 -10.85 -4.71
C GLY A 234 5.13 -10.25 -6.11
N ASN A 235 6.27 -9.73 -6.56
CA ASN A 235 6.52 -9.16 -7.88
C ASN A 235 5.60 -8.02 -8.31
N THR A 236 4.98 -7.31 -7.36
CA THR A 236 4.09 -6.18 -7.64
C THR A 236 4.67 -4.89 -7.09
N TRP A 237 4.61 -3.80 -7.86
CA TRP A 237 4.99 -2.47 -7.38
C TRP A 237 3.87 -1.86 -6.53
N TYR A 238 4.23 -1.36 -5.36
CA TYR A 238 3.36 -0.61 -4.46
C TYR A 238 3.97 0.75 -4.19
N CYS A 239 3.21 1.81 -4.42
CA CYS A 239 3.54 3.12 -3.87
C CYS A 239 3.09 3.15 -2.41
N ILE A 240 4.02 3.08 -1.48
CA ILE A 240 3.73 3.18 -0.05
C ILE A 240 4.12 4.58 0.42
N GLU A 241 3.19 5.24 1.09
CA GLU A 241 3.39 6.56 1.64
C GLU A 241 2.90 6.61 3.09
N PHE A 242 3.61 7.35 3.94
CA PHE A 242 3.25 7.55 5.32
C PHE A 242 3.36 9.01 5.75
N HIS A 243 2.66 9.35 6.82
CA HIS A 243 2.79 10.60 7.55
C HIS A 243 3.03 10.30 9.04
N LEU A 244 3.98 11.00 9.65
CA LEU A 244 4.21 11.04 11.09
C LEU A 244 4.13 12.49 11.59
N SER A 245 3.25 12.75 12.55
CA SER A 245 3.19 14.01 13.27
C SER A 245 3.99 13.93 14.57
N ARG A 246 5.07 14.71 14.64
CA ARG A 246 5.96 14.84 15.82
C ARG A 246 5.34 15.62 16.98
N THR A 247 4.11 16.12 16.82
CA THR A 247 3.43 16.94 17.83
C THR A 247 2.15 16.27 18.34
N THR A 248 1.41 15.61 17.46
CA THR A 248 0.11 15.02 17.82
C THR A 248 0.15 13.51 18.01
N GLY A 249 1.20 12.83 17.54
CA GLY A 249 1.25 11.37 17.49
C GLY A 249 0.47 10.77 16.32
N GLN A 250 -0.09 11.59 15.44
CA GLN A 250 -0.79 11.11 14.26
C GLN A 250 0.15 10.32 13.34
N ILE A 251 -0.27 9.11 12.98
CA ILE A 251 0.34 8.28 11.93
C ILE A 251 -0.75 8.01 10.90
N GLU A 252 -0.45 8.20 9.63
CA GLU A 252 -1.33 7.89 8.52
C GLU A 252 -0.55 7.11 7.45
N THR A 253 -1.24 6.19 6.76
CA THR A 253 -0.61 5.34 5.73
C THR A 253 -1.48 5.31 4.49
N TRP A 254 -0.84 5.35 3.33
CA TRP A 254 -1.48 5.19 2.03
C TRP A 254 -0.72 4.17 1.20
N VAL A 255 -1.47 3.38 0.43
CA VAL A 255 -0.92 2.45 -0.56
C VAL A 255 -1.60 2.71 -1.90
N ASN A 256 -0.80 2.95 -2.94
CA ASN A 256 -1.26 3.34 -4.28
C ASN A 256 -2.22 4.55 -4.22
N GLY A 257 -1.86 5.54 -3.40
CA GLY A 257 -2.63 6.77 -3.18
C GLY A 257 -3.86 6.61 -2.26
N SER A 258 -4.30 5.37 -1.97
CA SER A 258 -5.49 5.10 -1.15
C SER A 258 -5.15 5.01 0.33
N ALA A 259 -5.93 5.68 1.19
CA ALA A 259 -5.72 5.66 2.64
C ALA A 259 -6.03 4.28 3.22
N ILE A 260 -5.15 3.77 4.07
CA ILE A 260 -5.35 2.52 4.81
C ILE A 260 -5.77 2.90 6.23
N SER A 261 -7.08 2.97 6.47
CA SER A 261 -7.65 3.44 7.74
C SER A 261 -7.21 2.61 8.94
N SER A 262 -6.94 1.32 8.73
CA SER A 262 -6.46 0.41 9.79
C SER A 262 -4.99 0.67 10.15
N LEU A 263 -4.22 1.31 9.26
CA LEU A 263 -2.83 1.74 9.48
C LEU A 263 -2.75 3.25 9.78
N THR A 264 -3.82 3.78 10.37
CA THR A 264 -3.96 5.19 10.72
C THR A 264 -4.42 5.31 12.17
N THR A 265 -3.76 6.17 12.95
CA THR A 265 -4.17 6.50 14.31
C THR A 265 -5.41 7.41 14.31
N PRO A 266 -6.25 7.38 15.35
CA PRO A 266 -6.09 6.64 16.60
C PRO A 266 -6.42 5.14 16.47
N GLN A 267 -5.72 4.33 17.25
CA GLN A 267 -6.00 2.91 17.46
C GLN A 267 -5.98 2.63 18.96
N THR A 268 -6.83 1.73 19.43
CA THR A 268 -7.02 1.38 20.85
C THR A 268 -5.76 0.75 21.47
N ARG A 269 -5.16 -0.24 20.81
CA ARG A 269 -3.95 -0.94 21.33
C ARG A 269 -2.68 -0.18 21.02
N TRP A 270 -2.60 0.48 19.86
CA TRP A 270 -1.49 1.38 19.56
C TRP A 270 -1.38 2.51 20.60
N GLY A 271 -2.52 2.96 21.13
CA GLY A 271 -2.62 4.04 22.10
C GLY A 271 -2.48 5.42 21.46
N SER A 272 -2.73 6.46 22.26
CA SER A 272 -2.67 7.86 21.84
C SER A 272 -1.53 8.66 22.47
N SER A 273 -0.74 8.03 23.36
CA SER A 273 0.36 8.70 24.07
C SER A 273 1.69 8.66 23.31
N TYR A 274 1.80 7.81 22.29
CA TYR A 274 3.00 7.69 21.48
C TYR A 274 3.09 8.84 20.47
N ILE A 275 4.19 9.58 20.51
CA ILE A 275 4.50 10.65 19.56
C ILE A 275 5.82 10.28 18.87
N PRO A 276 5.82 9.97 17.56
CA PRO A 276 7.02 9.58 16.85
C PRO A 276 7.97 10.76 16.69
N ASN A 277 9.25 10.56 16.96
CA ASN A 277 10.30 11.55 16.75
C ASN A 277 11.59 10.88 16.24
N PRO A 278 11.55 10.24 15.06
CA PRO A 278 12.65 9.41 14.59
C PRO A 278 13.88 10.23 14.18
N SER A 279 15.08 9.65 14.33
CA SER A 279 16.35 10.31 13.98
C SER A 279 16.88 9.93 12.60
N ASN A 280 16.45 8.80 12.05
CA ASN A 280 16.87 8.27 10.74
C ASN A 280 15.66 7.62 10.04
N TRP A 281 15.84 7.25 8.77
CA TRP A 281 14.85 6.49 8.01
C TRP A 281 15.56 5.56 7.05
N GLY A 282 15.15 4.29 6.99
CA GLY A 282 15.79 3.28 6.17
C GLY A 282 14.80 2.30 5.56
N LEU A 283 15.09 1.90 4.33
CA LEU A 283 14.39 0.87 3.58
C LEU A 283 15.31 -0.34 3.42
N GLY A 284 14.75 -1.53 3.59
CA GLY A 284 15.56 -2.72 3.77
C GLY A 284 14.78 -4.01 3.84
N TRP A 285 15.36 -4.99 4.51
CA TRP A 285 14.65 -6.20 4.90
C TRP A 285 15.28 -6.76 6.18
N GLU A 286 14.43 -7.02 7.17
CA GLU A 286 14.72 -7.74 8.40
C GLU A 286 13.61 -8.77 8.60
N SER A 287 13.95 -9.95 9.10
CA SER A 287 12.97 -11.01 9.33
C SER A 287 13.27 -11.72 10.64
N TYR A 288 12.22 -11.96 11.43
CA TYR A 288 12.31 -12.69 12.70
C TYR A 288 11.95 -14.17 12.55
N GLY A 289 11.24 -14.53 11.46
CA GLY A 289 10.87 -15.91 11.11
C GLY A 289 11.78 -16.58 10.08
N SER A 290 12.92 -15.97 9.76
CA SER A 290 13.88 -16.44 8.75
C SER A 290 13.44 -16.30 7.28
N ASP A 291 12.30 -15.67 7.01
CA ASP A 291 11.86 -15.32 5.64
C ASP A 291 12.89 -14.48 4.86
N PRO A 292 13.42 -14.99 3.73
CA PRO A 292 14.24 -14.23 2.82
C PRO A 292 13.41 -13.34 1.90
N ASN A 293 13.98 -12.23 1.45
CA ASN A 293 13.39 -11.45 0.38
C ASN A 293 14.44 -10.68 -0.42
N THR A 294 14.07 -10.38 -1.67
CA THR A 294 14.73 -9.36 -2.47
C THR A 294 13.70 -8.27 -2.73
N VAL A 295 14.01 -7.05 -2.36
CA VAL A 295 13.10 -5.92 -2.48
C VAL A 295 13.75 -4.87 -3.35
N TRP A 296 13.02 -4.39 -4.36
CA TRP A 296 13.42 -3.23 -5.15
C TRP A 296 12.68 -2.01 -4.64
N TYR A 297 13.42 -0.94 -4.37
CA TYR A 297 12.91 0.35 -3.93
C TYR A 297 13.23 1.41 -4.96
N ASP A 298 12.28 2.28 -5.24
CA ASP A 298 12.41 3.30 -6.27
C ASP A 298 11.63 4.58 -5.95
N ASP A 299 11.96 5.67 -6.65
CA ASP A 299 11.35 7.00 -6.54
C ASP A 299 11.17 7.46 -5.08
N ILE A 300 12.17 7.21 -4.23
CA ILE A 300 12.07 7.44 -2.80
C ILE A 300 12.13 8.93 -2.48
N ALA A 301 11.30 9.37 -1.54
CA ALA A 301 11.26 10.75 -1.12
C ALA A 301 10.82 10.88 0.34
N LEU A 302 11.36 11.87 1.02
CA LEU A 302 10.92 12.35 2.32
C LEU A 302 10.59 13.85 2.20
N GLY A 303 9.55 14.32 2.86
CA GLY A 303 9.14 15.71 2.85
C GLY A 303 8.39 16.14 4.10
N THR A 304 7.95 17.38 4.13
CA THR A 304 7.13 17.96 5.23
C THR A 304 5.65 18.10 4.88
N SER A 305 5.26 17.68 3.69
CA SER A 305 3.89 17.64 3.19
C SER A 305 3.68 16.41 2.31
N ARG A 306 2.42 16.11 1.99
CA ARG A 306 2.02 14.96 1.20
C ARG A 306 2.74 14.92 -0.16
N LEU A 307 3.36 13.78 -0.46
CA LEU A 307 4.17 13.55 -1.67
C LEU A 307 3.35 12.91 -2.78
N GLY A 308 2.42 12.03 -2.42
CA GLY A 308 1.55 11.31 -3.34
C GLY A 308 2.21 10.18 -4.10
N CYS A 309 1.35 9.47 -4.83
CA CYS A 309 1.68 8.55 -5.90
C CYS A 309 1.19 9.21 -7.19
#